data_AF-A0AAD8BU17-F1
#
_entry.id   AF-A0AAD8BU17-F1
#
_cell.length_a   1.000
_cell.length_b   1.000
_cell.length_c   1.000
_cell.angle_alpha   90.00
_cell.angle_beta   90.00
_cell.angle_gamma   90.00
#
_symmetry.space_group_name_H-M   'P 1'
#
loop_
_entity.id
_entity.type
_entity.pdbx_description
1 polymer ?
#
loop_
_entity_poly.entity_id
_entity_poly.type
_entity_poly.pdbx_seq_one_letter_code
_entity_poly.pdbx_strand_id
1 'polypeptide(L)'
;MCNTEMCDIVMCNAEMCDIEMCNTKMCNTGMCDIVMCNTEMCEIVMCNTEMCDIVMCNTEMCDIVMCNNEMCDIVMCDIEMCNTEMCDIKMCNTEMCDN
;
A
#
# COMPACT_ATOMS: atom_id res chain seq x y z
N MET A 1 7.17 -12.46 -8.36
CA MET A 1 8.25 -11.75 -7.62
C MET A 1 8.22 -10.30 -8.03
N CYS A 2 7.81 -9.41 -7.13
CA CYS A 2 7.78 -7.98 -7.36
C CYS A 2 8.52 -7.23 -6.24
N ASN A 3 9.17 -6.13 -6.61
CA ASN A 3 10.02 -5.33 -5.75
C ASN A 3 9.93 -3.88 -6.24
N THR A 4 9.55 -2.93 -5.40
CA THR A 4 9.51 -1.52 -5.83
C THR A 4 10.20 -0.65 -4.77
N GLU A 5 11.08 0.26 -5.18
CA GLU A 5 11.76 1.23 -4.32
C GLU A 5 11.70 2.59 -5.02
N MET A 6 11.20 3.67 -4.39
CA MET A 6 11.25 5.02 -4.98
C MET A 6 11.61 6.10 -3.97
N CYS A 7 12.43 7.06 -4.42
CA CYS A 7 12.83 8.25 -3.68
C CYS A 7 12.72 9.48 -4.60
N ASP A 8 12.07 10.54 -4.12
CA ASP A 8 11.92 11.88 -4.73
C ASP A 8 11.16 11.92 -6.07
N ILE A 9 9.89 11.50 -6.04
CA ILE A 9 8.98 11.59 -7.20
C ILE A 9 7.67 12.29 -6.83
N VAL A 10 7.12 13.08 -7.76
CA VAL A 10 5.87 13.83 -7.52
C VAL A 10 4.64 12.95 -7.69
N MET A 11 4.63 12.01 -8.64
CA MET A 11 3.50 11.11 -8.92
C MET A 11 4.01 9.71 -9.26
N CYS A 12 3.41 8.70 -8.64
CA CYS A 12 3.71 7.29 -8.88
C CYS A 12 2.42 6.47 -8.86
N ASN A 13 2.27 5.57 -9.84
CA ASN A 13 1.19 4.58 -9.86
C ASN A 13 1.79 3.19 -10.08
N ALA A 14 1.37 2.21 -9.29
CA ALA A 14 1.77 0.81 -9.38
C ALA A 14 0.53 -0.09 -9.48
N GLU A 15 0.50 -0.96 -10.48
CA GLU A 15 -0.57 -1.94 -10.67
C GLU A 15 0.05 -3.35 -10.77
N MET A 16 -0.47 -4.27 -9.97
CA MET A 16 0.06 -5.63 -9.83
C MET A 16 -1.08 -6.64 -9.75
N CYS A 17 -1.01 -7.67 -10.61
CA CYS A 17 -2.02 -8.72 -10.70
C CYS A 17 -1.36 -10.10 -10.73
N ASP A 18 -1.97 -11.06 -10.03
CA ASP A 18 -1.62 -12.49 -10.05
C ASP A 18 -0.14 -12.74 -9.68
N ILE A 19 0.28 -12.26 -8.49
CA ILE A 19 1.68 -12.34 -8.04
C ILE A 19 1.79 -13.13 -6.73
N GLU A 20 2.72 -14.09 -6.68
CA GLU A 20 3.02 -14.87 -5.46
C GLU A 20 3.67 -14.00 -4.36
N MET A 21 4.60 -13.11 -4.71
CA MET A 21 5.30 -12.25 -3.76
C MET A 21 5.51 -10.85 -4.32
N CYS A 22 5.16 -9.84 -3.54
CA CYS A 22 5.42 -8.42 -3.80
C CYS A 22 5.99 -7.69 -2.58
N ASN A 23 7.01 -6.87 -2.80
CA ASN A 23 7.46 -5.84 -1.86
C ASN A 23 7.45 -4.47 -2.57
N THR A 24 6.93 -3.42 -1.93
CA THR A 24 6.95 -2.04 -2.42
C THR A 24 7.42 -1.10 -1.32
N LYS A 25 8.31 -0.17 -1.67
CA LYS A 25 8.94 0.80 -0.78
C LYS A 25 8.98 2.16 -1.46
N MET A 26 8.50 3.20 -0.79
CA MET A 26 8.44 4.55 -1.34
C MET A 26 8.82 5.59 -0.28
N CYS A 27 9.56 6.61 -0.71
CA CYS A 27 10.12 7.67 0.12
C CYS A 27 9.93 9.01 -0.58
N ASN A 28 9.51 10.03 0.17
CA ASN A 28 9.41 11.42 -0.29
C ASN A 28 8.57 11.55 -1.58
N THR A 29 7.32 11.10 -1.51
CA THR A 29 6.41 11.08 -2.66
C THR A 29 5.27 12.08 -2.51
N GLY A 30 4.94 12.80 -3.59
CA GLY A 30 3.80 13.73 -3.59
C GLY A 30 2.46 13.00 -3.66
N MET A 31 2.32 12.13 -4.66
CA MET A 31 1.13 11.31 -4.89
C MET A 31 1.55 9.87 -5.21
N CYS A 32 0.85 8.91 -4.61
CA CYS A 32 1.11 7.48 -4.76
C CYS A 32 -0.22 6.72 -4.89
N ASP A 33 -0.40 5.97 -5.97
CA ASP A 33 -1.52 5.02 -6.11
C ASP A 33 -0.97 3.60 -6.26
N ILE A 34 -1.42 2.66 -5.43
CA ILE A 34 -1.05 1.25 -5.49
C ILE A 34 -2.31 0.40 -5.62
N VAL A 35 -2.34 -0.44 -6.66
CA VAL A 35 -3.42 -1.42 -6.88
C VAL A 35 -2.83 -2.82 -6.95
N MET A 36 -3.36 -3.71 -6.12
CA MET A 36 -2.92 -5.10 -6.02
C MET A 36 -4.10 -6.06 -6.04
N CYS A 37 -4.03 -7.06 -6.91
CA CYS A 37 -5.06 -8.09 -7.07
C CYS A 37 -4.44 -9.49 -7.06
N ASN A 38 -5.08 -10.43 -6.36
CA ASN A 38 -4.71 -11.85 -6.33
C ASN A 38 -3.23 -12.03 -5.93
N THR A 39 -2.89 -11.57 -4.72
CA THR A 39 -1.52 -11.59 -4.19
C THR A 39 -1.41 -12.59 -3.04
N GLU A 40 -0.44 -13.51 -3.07
CA GLU A 40 -0.26 -14.40 -1.91
C GLU A 40 0.48 -13.69 -0.77
N MET A 41 1.59 -13.01 -1.06
CA MET A 41 2.35 -12.23 -0.09
C MET A 41 2.62 -10.81 -0.58
N CYS A 42 2.31 -9.83 0.26
CA CYS A 42 2.51 -8.42 0.00
C CYS A 42 3.16 -7.70 1.20
N GLU A 43 4.20 -6.92 0.94
CA GLU A 43 4.80 -5.96 1.88
C GLU A 43 4.83 -4.55 1.25
N ILE A 44 4.32 -3.54 1.95
CA ILE A 44 4.34 -2.13 1.50
C ILE A 44 4.96 -1.27 2.61
N VAL A 45 5.96 -0.45 2.27
CA VAL A 45 6.59 0.52 3.17
C VAL A 45 6.57 1.90 2.54
N MET A 46 5.90 2.88 3.14
CA MET A 46 5.85 4.25 2.63
C MET A 46 6.26 5.27 3.68
N CYS A 47 7.15 6.19 3.29
CA CYS A 47 7.70 7.22 4.15
C CYS A 47 7.57 8.61 3.50
N ASN A 48 7.08 9.59 4.26
CA ASN A 48 6.99 10.99 3.83
C ASN A 48 6.17 11.18 2.54
N THR A 49 4.91 10.71 2.54
CA THR A 49 4.01 10.85 1.38
C THR A 49 2.95 11.93 1.62
N GLU A 50 2.69 12.83 0.67
CA GLU A 50 1.60 13.80 0.84
C GLU A 50 0.22 13.15 0.62
N MET A 51 0.07 12.37 -0.45
CA MET A 51 -1.17 11.63 -0.76
C MET A 51 -0.84 10.20 -1.18
N CYS A 52 -1.52 9.22 -0.57
CA CYS A 52 -1.44 7.84 -1.01
C CYS A 52 -2.77 7.09 -0.99
N ASP A 53 -3.06 6.40 -2.09
CA ASP A 53 -4.21 5.54 -2.23
C ASP A 53 -3.74 4.09 -2.45
N ILE A 54 -4.18 3.17 -1.60
CA ILE A 54 -3.85 1.73 -1.69
C ILE A 54 -5.15 0.96 -1.85
N VAL A 55 -5.23 0.14 -2.89
CA VAL A 55 -6.33 -0.83 -3.10
C VAL A 55 -5.76 -2.22 -3.20
N MET A 56 -6.22 -3.11 -2.33
CA MET A 56 -5.82 -4.51 -2.29
C MET A 56 -7.04 -5.42 -2.36
N CYS A 57 -6.99 -6.42 -3.24
CA CYS A 57 -8.06 -7.38 -3.44
C CYS A 57 -7.51 -8.81 -3.47
N ASN A 58 -8.21 -9.75 -2.83
CA ASN A 58 -7.86 -11.18 -2.82
C ASN A 58 -6.39 -11.40 -2.41
N THR A 59 -6.02 -10.94 -1.21
CA THR A 59 -4.64 -11.08 -0.73
C THR A 59 -4.56 -12.02 0.46
N GLU A 60 -3.72 -13.04 0.42
CA GLU A 60 -3.61 -13.98 1.55
C GLU A 60 -2.86 -13.35 2.73
N MET A 61 -1.69 -12.75 2.47
CA MET A 61 -0.86 -12.10 3.48
C MET A 61 -0.42 -10.70 3.05
N CYS A 62 -0.67 -9.72 3.92
CA CYS A 62 -0.34 -8.33 3.69
C CYS A 62 0.28 -7.68 4.93
N ASP A 63 1.44 -7.05 4.76
CA ASP A 63 2.05 -6.16 5.75
C ASP A 63 2.21 -4.75 5.15
N ILE A 64 1.66 -3.74 5.81
CA ILE A 64 1.74 -2.33 5.38
C ILE A 64 2.34 -1.49 6.51
N VAL A 65 3.37 -0.71 6.20
CA VAL A 65 4.00 0.26 7.11
C VAL A 65 3.99 1.63 6.47
N MET A 66 3.43 2.61 7.16
CA MET A 66 3.23 3.96 6.66
C MET A 66 3.66 4.99 7.71
N CYS A 67 4.60 5.86 7.32
CA CYS A 67 5.20 6.86 8.21
C CYS A 67 5.15 8.26 7.59
N ASN A 68 4.79 9.26 8.39
CA ASN A 68 4.80 10.68 8.02
C ASN A 68 3.95 11.01 6.77
N ASN A 69 2.73 10.48 6.69
CA ASN A 69 1.85 10.73 5.55
C ASN A 69 0.82 11.83 5.86
N GLU A 70 0.51 12.71 4.90
CA GLU A 70 -0.53 13.71 5.13
C GLU A 70 -1.93 13.15 4.89
N MET A 71 -2.14 12.44 3.78
CA MET A 71 -3.42 11.81 3.44
C MET A 71 -3.20 10.38 2.97
N CYS A 72 -3.94 9.43 3.56
CA CYS A 72 -4.03 8.06 3.07
C CYS A 72 -5.45 7.56 2.92
N ASP A 73 -5.73 6.89 1.81
CA ASP A 73 -6.91 6.06 1.64
C ASP A 73 -6.47 4.61 1.37
N ILE A 74 -6.99 3.67 2.15
CA ILE A 74 -6.65 2.26 2.05
C ILE A 74 -7.93 1.45 1.94
N VAL A 75 -8.06 0.66 0.88
CA VAL A 75 -9.18 -0.25 0.65
C VAL A 75 -8.64 -1.67 0.57
N MET A 76 -9.13 -2.53 1.44
CA MET A 76 -8.77 -3.94 1.48
C MET A 76 -10.02 -4.80 1.32
N CYS A 77 -10.03 -5.67 0.32
CA CYS A 77 -11.11 -6.61 0.06
C CYS A 77 -10.57 -8.03 0.06
N ASP A 78 -11.28 -8.95 0.72
CA ASP A 78 -10.96 -10.38 0.70
C ASP A 78 -9.49 -10.64 1.11
N ILE A 79 -9.07 -10.11 2.27
CA ILE A 79 -7.73 -10.30 2.83
C ILE A 79 -7.76 -11.26 4.02
N GLU A 80 -6.98 -12.35 3.97
CA GLU A 80 -6.99 -13.34 5.05
C GLU A 80 -6.17 -12.89 6.27
N MET A 81 -4.97 -12.36 6.04
CA MET A 81 -4.08 -11.88 7.10
C MET A 81 -3.50 -10.52 6.72
N CYS A 82 -3.79 -9.49 7.53
CA CYS A 82 -3.21 -8.16 7.36
C CYS A 82 -2.62 -7.62 8.65
N ASN A 83 -1.40 -7.08 8.58
CA ASN A 83 -0.88 -6.15 9.56
C ASN A 83 -0.69 -4.78 8.93
N THR A 84 -1.13 -3.74 9.65
CA THR A 84 -0.99 -2.36 9.22
C THR A 84 -0.39 -1.55 10.37
N GLU A 85 0.73 -0.89 10.12
CA GLU A 85 1.36 0.04 11.05
C GLU A 85 1.36 1.45 10.44
N MET A 86 0.79 2.40 11.18
CA MET A 86 0.62 3.78 10.73
C MET A 86 1.16 4.73 11.80
N CYS A 87 2.19 5.49 11.45
CA CYS A 87 2.82 6.49 12.31
C CYS A 87 2.76 7.88 11.68
N ASP A 88 2.45 8.89 12.50
CA ASP A 88 2.49 10.30 12.10
C ASP A 88 1.65 10.60 10.83
N ILE A 89 0.46 9.99 10.75
CA ILE A 89 -0.50 10.22 9.67
C ILE A 89 -1.52 11.29 10.07
N LYS A 90 -1.69 12.34 9.25
CA LYS A 90 -2.65 13.41 9.56
C LYS A 90 -4.09 13.01 9.26
N MET A 91 -4.34 12.40 8.11
CA MET A 91 -5.66 11.94 7.68
C MET A 91 -5.52 10.54 7.08
N CYS A 92 -6.33 9.59 7.58
CA CYS A 92 -6.43 8.28 6.96
C CYS A 92 -7.86 7.78 6.93
N ASN A 93 -8.27 7.21 5.79
CA ASN A 93 -9.43 6.34 5.71
C ASN A 93 -8.97 4.92 5.42
N THR A 94 -9.58 3.96 6.11
CA THR A 94 -9.34 2.54 5.86
C THR A 94 -10.68 1.85 5.75
N GLU A 95 -10.93 1.21 4.62
CA GLU A 95 -12.12 0.41 4.37
C GLU A 95 -11.72 -1.05 4.22
N MET A 96 -12.40 -1.92 4.98
CA MET A 96 -12.28 -3.36 4.84
C MET A 96 -13.61 -3.93 4.37
N CYS A 97 -13.59 -4.64 3.25
CA CYS A 97 -14.75 -5.32 2.69
C CYS A 97 -14.56 -6.83 2.82
N ASP A 98 -15.42 -7.46 3.63
CA ASP A 98 -15.49 -8.91 3.76
C ASP A 98 -16.68 -9.43 2.93
N ASN A 99 -16.47 -10.46 2.11
CA ASN A 99 -17.56 -11.29 1.55
C ASN A 99 -17.87 -12.51 2.41
#